data_AF-A0A359LR10-F1
#
_entry.id   AF-A0A359LR10-F1
#
_cell.length_a   1.000
_cell.length_b   1.000
_cell.length_c   1.000
_cell.angle_alpha   90.00
_cell.angle_beta   90.00
_cell.angle_gamma   90.00
#
_symmetry.space_group_name_H-M   'P 1'
#
loop_
_entity.id
_entity.type
_entity.pdbx_description
1 polymer ?
#
loop_
_entity_poly.entity_id
_entity_poly.type
_entity_poly.pdbx_seq_one_letter_code
_entity_poly.pdbx_strand_id
1 'polypeptide(L)'
;MAPVAPQIASWFREYGLSWDPNFVRADFDRDGREDVALQILAQGSQRVVAVMADGRVHELAADPADSFTFLMLHKQGEKDFDFERMKPFRYAADSLGLLYFSRTAVTFEWRSRARKFASRNTPGDEEAELAR
;
A
#
# COMPACT_ATOMS: atom_id res chain seq x y z
N MET A 1 10.70 -1.57 -17.71
CA MET A 1 10.10 -2.27 -16.55
C MET A 1 10.74 -3.64 -16.45
N ALA A 2 11.17 -4.07 -15.26
CA ALA A 2 11.62 -5.44 -15.07
C ALA A 2 10.41 -6.40 -15.21
N PRO A 3 10.52 -7.53 -15.92
CA PRO A 3 9.44 -8.49 -16.04
C PRO A 3 9.16 -9.11 -14.66
N VAL A 4 7.91 -9.08 -14.22
CA VAL A 4 7.49 -9.80 -13.01
C VAL A 4 7.42 -11.30 -13.29
N ALA A 5 7.85 -12.09 -12.31
CA ALA A 5 7.80 -13.54 -12.39
C ALA A 5 6.34 -14.01 -12.60
N PRO A 6 6.09 -14.99 -13.50
CA PRO A 6 4.72 -15.44 -13.82
C PRO A 6 3.88 -15.86 -12.62
N GLN A 7 4.50 -16.48 -11.60
CA GLN A 7 3.81 -16.87 -10.37
C GLN A 7 3.25 -15.68 -9.58
N ILE A 8 3.99 -14.56 -9.55
CA ILE A 8 3.57 -13.33 -8.89
C ILE A 8 2.43 -12.67 -9.69
N ALA A 9 2.53 -12.66 -11.02
CA ALA A 9 1.45 -12.17 -11.89
C ALA A 9 0.15 -12.98 -11.75
N SER A 10 0.24 -14.29 -11.48
CA SER A 10 -0.92 -15.14 -11.24
C SER A 10 -1.58 -14.83 -9.90
N TRP A 11 -0.79 -14.66 -8.84
CA TRP A 11 -1.27 -14.24 -7.53
C TRP A 11 -2.04 -12.92 -7.61
N PHE A 12 -1.50 -11.91 -8.32
CA PHE A 12 -2.21 -10.63 -8.49
C PHE A 12 -3.59 -10.77 -9.16
N ARG A 13 -3.71 -11.63 -10.18
CA ARG A 13 -5.00 -11.86 -10.86
C ARG A 13 -6.01 -12.57 -9.95
N GLU A 14 -5.55 -13.53 -9.16
CA GLU A 14 -6.39 -14.30 -8.24
C GLU A 14 -7.01 -13.40 -7.15
N TYR A 15 -6.25 -12.43 -6.66
CA TYR A 15 -6.69 -11.51 -5.61
C TYR A 15 -7.30 -10.20 -6.16
N GLY A 16 -7.51 -10.07 -7.47
CA GLY A 16 -8.15 -8.89 -8.07
C GLY A 16 -7.32 -7.60 -7.94
N LEU A 17 -6.01 -7.73 -7.77
CA LEU A 17 -5.10 -6.63 -7.53
C LEU A 17 -4.65 -6.00 -8.85
N SER A 18 -4.84 -4.69 -9.02
CA SER A 18 -4.30 -3.95 -10.15
C SER A 18 -2.82 -3.64 -9.91
N TRP A 19 -1.94 -4.11 -10.78
CA TRP A 19 -0.52 -3.76 -10.75
C TRP A 19 -0.27 -2.50 -11.61
N ASP A 20 0.46 -1.54 -11.05
CA ASP A 20 1.41 -0.72 -11.80
C ASP A 20 2.57 -0.53 -10.82
N PRO A 21 3.69 -1.27 -10.96
CA PRO A 21 4.59 -1.63 -9.87
C PRO A 21 5.16 -0.44 -9.11
N ASN A 22 5.09 0.75 -9.69
CA ASN A 22 5.58 1.97 -9.11
C ASN A 22 4.54 3.11 -9.06
N PHE A 23 3.27 2.85 -9.33
CA PHE A 23 2.29 3.91 -9.56
C PHE A 23 0.87 3.50 -9.17
N VAL A 24 0.17 4.36 -8.45
CA VAL A 24 -1.25 4.16 -8.09
C VAL A 24 -1.97 5.49 -8.25
N ARG A 25 -3.17 5.46 -8.84
CA ARG A 25 -4.08 6.60 -8.99
C ARG A 25 -5.36 6.33 -8.21
N ALA A 26 -5.73 7.24 -7.31
CA ALA A 26 -6.86 7.06 -6.41
C ALA A 26 -7.28 8.38 -5.74
N ASP A 27 -8.46 8.43 -5.13
CA ASP A 27 -8.90 9.59 -4.33
C ASP A 27 -8.67 9.28 -2.84
N PHE A 28 -7.45 9.55 -2.36
CA PHE A 28 -7.04 9.17 -1.00
C PHE A 28 -7.67 10.09 0.04
N ASP A 29 -7.78 11.40 -0.24
CA ASP A 29 -8.34 12.37 0.70
C ASP A 29 -9.84 12.64 0.56
N ARG A 30 -10.49 12.00 -0.41
CA ARG A 30 -11.93 12.04 -0.69
C ARG A 30 -12.40 13.43 -1.12
N ASP A 31 -11.56 14.16 -1.83
CA ASP A 31 -11.88 15.47 -2.38
C ASP A 31 -12.53 15.39 -3.78
N GLY A 32 -12.69 14.18 -4.32
CA GLY A 32 -13.28 13.91 -5.63
C GLY A 32 -12.33 14.13 -6.80
N ARG A 33 -11.06 14.48 -6.53
CA ARG A 33 -9.98 14.54 -7.51
C ARG A 33 -9.05 13.36 -7.29
N GLU A 34 -8.26 13.11 -8.30
CA GLU A 34 -7.38 11.96 -8.28
C GLU A 34 -5.98 12.37 -7.81
N ASP A 35 -5.52 11.67 -6.78
CA ASP A 35 -4.17 11.70 -6.24
C ASP A 35 -3.31 10.62 -6.89
N VAL A 36 -2.01 10.75 -6.69
CA VAL A 36 -1.01 9.83 -7.23
C VAL A 36 -0.11 9.33 -6.10
N ALA A 37 0.10 8.02 -6.02
CA ALA A 37 1.19 7.44 -5.25
C ALA A 37 2.24 6.82 -6.19
N LEU A 38 3.51 7.02 -5.85
CA LEU A 38 4.66 6.59 -6.65
C LEU A 38 5.65 5.85 -5.77
N GLN A 39 6.19 4.76 -6.31
CA GLN A 39 7.38 4.12 -5.76
C GLN A 39 8.61 4.51 -6.59
N ILE A 40 9.64 4.97 -5.91
CA ILE A 40 10.92 5.38 -6.49
C ILE A 40 11.97 4.39 -6.00
N LEU A 41 12.49 3.57 -6.91
CA LEU A 41 13.58 2.64 -6.64
C LEU A 41 14.90 3.28 -7.07
N ALA A 42 15.83 3.39 -6.12
CA ALA A 42 17.20 3.82 -6.35
C ALA A 42 18.17 2.72 -5.90
N GLN A 43 19.42 2.75 -6.36
CA GLN A 43 20.37 1.68 -6.04
C GLN A 43 20.51 1.49 -4.51
N GLY A 44 20.00 0.37 -4.00
CA GLY A 44 20.01 0.02 -2.57
C GLY A 44 18.94 0.69 -1.70
N SER A 45 18.02 1.49 -2.27
CA SER A 45 16.98 2.19 -1.50
C SER A 45 15.66 2.30 -2.27
N GLN A 46 14.57 2.45 -1.52
CA GLN A 46 13.27 2.77 -2.06
C GLN A 46 12.66 3.96 -1.33
N ARG A 47 11.81 4.69 -2.04
CA ARG A 47 10.91 5.67 -1.46
C ARG A 47 9.51 5.48 -1.99
N VAL A 48 8.52 5.75 -1.15
CA VAL A 48 7.12 5.84 -1.59
C VAL A 48 6.62 7.23 -1.25
N VAL A 49 6.05 7.91 -2.24
CA VAL A 49 5.51 9.26 -2.11
C VAL A 49 4.07 9.29 -2.59
N ALA A 50 3.22 10.03 -1.89
CA ALA A 50 1.88 10.40 -2.36
C ALA A 50 1.87 11.88 -2.71
N VAL A 51 1.38 12.21 -3.90
CA VAL A 51 1.16 13.54 -4.43
C VAL A 51 -0.34 13.77 -4.52
N MET A 52 -0.84 14.68 -3.71
CA MET A 52 -2.25 15.03 -3.66
C MET A 52 -2.63 15.89 -4.88
N ALA A 53 -3.90 15.91 -5.25
CA ALA A 53 -4.41 16.72 -6.37
C ALA A 53 -4.19 18.24 -6.21
N ASP A 54 -3.96 18.73 -4.98
CA ASP A 54 -3.59 20.12 -4.70
C ASP A 54 -2.07 20.38 -4.69
N GLY A 55 -1.26 19.39 -5.05
CA GLY A 55 0.20 19.48 -5.13
C GLY A 55 0.94 19.23 -3.83
N ARG A 56 0.25 18.95 -2.71
CA ARG A 56 0.93 18.49 -1.48
C ARG A 56 1.62 17.15 -1.73
N VAL A 57 2.82 17.00 -1.18
CA VAL A 57 3.60 15.77 -1.26
C VAL A 57 3.81 15.19 0.13
N HIS A 58 3.57 13.90 0.26
CA HIS A 58 3.76 13.13 1.48
C HIS A 58 4.73 11.98 1.21
N GLU A 59 5.89 11.96 1.87
CA GLU A 59 6.75 10.78 1.90
C GLU A 59 6.14 9.77 2.87
N LEU A 60 5.83 8.58 2.36
CA LEU A 60 5.15 7.50 3.09
C LEU A 60 6.15 6.47 3.62
N ALA A 61 7.19 6.19 2.82
CA ALA A 61 8.24 5.23 3.14
C ALA A 61 9.58 5.69 2.57
N ALA A 62 10.65 5.43 3.31
CA ALA A 62 12.03 5.70 2.91
C ALA A 62 12.92 4.60 3.52
N ASP A 63 13.19 3.57 2.74
CA ASP A 63 13.70 2.30 3.24
C ASP A 63 14.87 1.77 2.40
N PRO A 64 15.65 0.83 2.92
CA PRO A 64 16.48 -0.03 2.08
C PRO A 64 15.63 -0.74 1.01
N ALA A 65 16.22 -1.00 -0.15
CA ALA A 65 15.57 -1.80 -1.18
C ALA A 65 15.40 -3.24 -0.68
N ASP A 66 14.18 -3.76 -0.76
CA ASP A 66 13.89 -5.19 -0.55
C ASP A 66 14.02 -5.95 -1.88
N SER A 67 14.08 -7.29 -1.82
CA SER A 67 14.16 -8.19 -2.97
C SER A 67 13.04 -7.93 -3.98
N PHE A 68 11.85 -7.58 -3.47
CA PHE A 68 10.77 -6.96 -4.24
C PHE A 68 9.80 -6.26 -3.30
N THR A 69 9.12 -5.28 -3.86
CA THR A 69 8.20 -4.41 -3.16
C THR A 69 7.05 -4.08 -4.09
N PHE A 70 5.83 -4.07 -3.57
CA PHE A 70 4.65 -3.83 -4.38
C PHE A 70 3.81 -2.72 -3.79
N LEU A 71 3.52 -1.72 -4.62
CA LEU A 71 2.53 -0.72 -4.33
C LEU A 71 1.14 -1.25 -4.69
N MET A 72 0.23 -1.22 -3.73
CA MET A 72 -1.11 -1.80 -3.86
C MET A 72 -2.17 -0.75 -3.55
N LEU A 73 -3.26 -0.79 -4.30
CA LEU A 73 -4.44 0.04 -4.05
C LEU A 73 -5.50 -0.79 -3.34
N HIS A 74 -5.96 -0.32 -2.19
CA HIS A 74 -7.16 -0.80 -1.54
C HIS A 74 -8.29 0.20 -1.75
N LYS A 75 -9.37 -0.22 -2.38
CA LYS A 75 -10.48 0.68 -2.70
C LYS A 75 -11.35 0.97 -1.48
N GLN A 76 -11.95 2.15 -1.45
CA GLN A 76 -12.97 2.49 -0.47
C GLN A 76 -14.05 1.39 -0.43
N GLY A 77 -14.33 0.89 0.78
CA GLY A 77 -15.32 -0.16 1.01
C GLY A 77 -14.80 -1.59 0.81
N GLU A 78 -13.58 -1.77 0.27
CA GLU A 78 -12.93 -3.09 0.19
C GLU A 78 -12.81 -3.69 1.59
N LYS A 79 -13.05 -5.00 1.69
CA LYS A 79 -13.01 -5.73 2.96
C LYS A 79 -11.59 -6.21 3.21
N ASP A 80 -11.14 -6.06 4.45
CA ASP A 80 -9.85 -6.54 4.92
C ASP A 80 -9.97 -7.00 6.38
N PHE A 81 -8.88 -7.49 6.97
CA PHE A 81 -8.84 -8.06 8.31
C PHE A 81 -7.82 -7.36 9.21
N ASP A 82 -8.27 -6.89 10.37
CA ASP A 82 -7.42 -6.30 11.40
C ASP A 82 -6.96 -7.44 12.32
N PHE A 83 -5.73 -7.93 12.11
CA PHE A 83 -5.17 -9.06 12.87
C PHE A 83 -4.88 -8.70 14.32
N GLU A 84 -4.57 -7.44 14.63
CA GLU A 84 -4.36 -7.00 16.02
C GLU A 84 -5.66 -7.06 16.82
N ARG A 85 -6.78 -6.71 16.19
CA ARG A 85 -8.11 -6.70 16.82
C ARG A 85 -8.96 -7.92 16.50
N MET A 86 -8.43 -8.84 15.70
CA MET A 86 -9.09 -10.07 15.27
C MET A 86 -10.50 -9.84 14.69
N LYS A 87 -10.66 -8.82 13.83
CA LYS A 87 -11.96 -8.51 13.24
C LYS A 87 -11.86 -8.01 11.79
N PRO A 88 -12.85 -8.33 10.94
CA PRO A 88 -12.92 -7.73 9.61
C PRO A 88 -13.21 -6.23 9.72
N PHE A 89 -12.68 -5.48 8.77
CA PHE A 89 -13.01 -4.07 8.57
C PHE A 89 -13.20 -3.76 7.09
N ARG A 90 -13.59 -2.52 6.80
CA ARG A 90 -13.63 -1.97 5.44
C ARG A 90 -12.89 -0.65 5.39
N TYR A 91 -12.21 -0.40 4.29
CA TYR A 91 -11.49 0.85 4.07
C TYR A 91 -12.47 2.03 3.97
N ALA A 92 -12.22 3.09 4.74
CA ALA A 92 -13.08 4.28 4.79
C ALA A 92 -12.83 5.27 3.63
N ALA A 93 -11.70 5.14 2.95
CA ALA A 93 -11.24 5.88 1.78
C ALA A 93 -10.35 4.95 0.94
N ASP A 94 -10.02 5.33 -0.29
CA ASP A 94 -8.95 4.64 -1.01
C ASP A 94 -7.67 4.71 -0.15
N SER A 95 -6.97 3.60 -0.06
CA SER A 95 -5.82 3.41 0.83
C SER A 95 -4.69 2.72 0.09
N LEU A 96 -3.46 2.89 0.57
CA LEU A 96 -2.26 2.43 -0.13
C LEU A 96 -1.60 1.30 0.67
N GLY A 97 -1.49 0.12 0.10
CA GLY A 97 -0.68 -0.97 0.63
C GLY A 97 0.75 -0.90 0.08
N LEU A 98 1.72 -1.23 0.92
CA LEU A 98 3.11 -1.45 0.54
C LEU A 98 3.53 -2.83 1.05
N LEU A 99 3.60 -3.76 0.11
CA LEU A 99 4.01 -5.14 0.37
C LEU A 99 5.53 -5.24 0.25
N TYR A 100 6.12 -5.96 1.20
CA TYR A 100 7.54 -6.30 1.21
C TYR A 100 7.70 -7.80 1.08
N PHE A 101 8.90 -8.24 0.70
CA PHE A 101 9.23 -9.66 0.70
C PHE A 101 9.70 -10.13 2.09
N SER A 102 10.53 -9.33 2.74
CA SER A 102 11.27 -9.76 3.93
C SER A 102 10.77 -9.14 5.24
N ARG A 103 9.65 -8.42 5.22
CA ARG A 103 9.08 -7.77 6.41
C ARG A 103 7.57 -7.59 6.30
N THR A 104 6.93 -7.33 7.43
CA THR A 104 5.50 -7.06 7.52
C THR A 104 5.08 -5.94 6.58
N ALA A 105 4.00 -6.18 5.82
CA ALA A 105 3.40 -5.18 4.95
C ALA A 105 2.86 -3.98 5.74
N VAL A 106 2.75 -2.84 5.07
CA VAL A 106 2.25 -1.60 5.69
C VAL A 106 1.13 -1.03 4.83
N THR A 107 0.04 -0.61 5.47
CA THR A 107 -1.02 0.14 4.82
C THR A 107 -1.02 1.59 5.28
N PHE A 108 -1.19 2.53 4.34
CA PHE A 108 -1.29 3.96 4.58
C PHE A 108 -2.72 4.43 4.33
N GLU A 109 -3.32 5.04 5.35
CA GLU A 109 -4.68 5.58 5.31
C GLU A 109 -4.65 7.10 5.50
N TRP A 110 -5.45 7.84 4.72
CA TRP A 110 -5.60 9.28 4.93
C TRP A 110 -6.34 9.60 6.24
N ARG A 111 -5.78 10.50 7.05
CA ARG A 111 -6.42 11.04 8.26
C ARG A 111 -6.85 12.48 7.99
N SER A 112 -8.08 12.66 7.54
CA SER A 112 -8.64 13.97 7.15
C SER A 112 -8.42 15.09 8.18
N ARG A 113 -8.65 14.80 9.48
CA ARG A 113 -8.44 15.77 10.57
C ARG A 113 -7.00 16.26 10.69
N ALA A 114 -6.03 15.38 10.45
CA ALA A 114 -4.62 15.68 10.57
C ALA A 114 -3.96 16.06 9.22
N ARG A 115 -4.73 15.97 8.12
CA ARG A 115 -4.29 16.16 6.74
C ARG A 115 -2.95 15.44 6.44
N LYS A 116 -2.86 14.18 6.87
CA LYS A 116 -1.68 13.33 6.66
C LYS A 116 -2.08 11.86 6.53
N PHE A 117 -1.20 11.08 5.95
CA PHE A 117 -1.28 9.62 6.00
C PHE A 117 -0.88 9.10 7.39
N ALA A 118 -1.55 8.04 7.82
CA ALA A 118 -1.14 7.22 8.96
C ALA A 118 -0.82 5.81 8.45
N SER A 119 0.30 5.26 8.90
CA SER A 119 0.66 3.87 8.63
C SER A 119 0.07 2.92 9.67
N ARG A 120 -0.19 1.69 9.23
CA ARG A 120 -0.53 0.55 10.08
C ARG A 120 0.20 -0.68 9.54
N ASN A 121 0.76 -1.49 10.42
CA ASN A 121 1.31 -2.80 10.04
C ASN A 121 0.16 -3.74 9.70
N THR A 122 0.31 -4.45 8.61
CA THR A 122 -0.68 -5.41 8.11
C THR A 122 0.03 -6.76 8.01
N PRO A 123 0.22 -7.46 9.15
CA PRO A 123 0.90 -8.75 9.16
C PRO A 123 0.17 -9.75 8.28
N GLY A 124 0.94 -10.62 7.63
CA GLY A 124 0.37 -11.73 6.89
C GLY A 124 -0.27 -12.76 7.83
N ASP A 125 -1.11 -13.65 7.27
CA ASP A 125 -1.77 -14.72 8.03
C ASP A 125 -0.76 -15.56 8.84
N GLU A 126 0.37 -15.95 8.23
CA GLU A 126 1.41 -16.73 8.89
C GLU A 126 2.08 -15.97 10.05
N GLU A 127 2.36 -14.67 9.89
CA GLU A 127 2.97 -13.84 10.95
C GLU A 127 2.01 -13.68 12.14
N ALA A 128 0.71 -13.52 11.85
CA ALA A 128 -0.32 -13.39 12.88
C ALA A 128 -0.56 -14.71 13.65
N GLU A 129 -0.41 -15.86 12.99
CA GLU A 129 -0.49 -17.18 13.63
C GLU A 129 0.70 -17.46 14.55
N LEU A 130 1.93 -17.08 14.14
CA LEU A 130 3.14 -17.26 14.92
C LEU A 130 3.22 -16.38 16.18
N ALA A 131 2.49 -15.28 16.23
CA ALA A 131 2.47 -14.36 17.36
C ALA A 131 1.47 -14.75 18.48
N ARG A 132 0.74 -15.86 18.32
CA ARG A 132 -0.19 -16.41 19.33
C ARG A 132 0.46 -17.46 20.21
#